data_AF-A2QLC2-F1
#
_entry.id   AF-A2QLC2-F1
#
_cell.length_a   1.000
_cell.length_b   1.000
_cell.length_c   1.000
_cell.angle_alpha   90.00
_cell.angle_beta   90.00
_cell.angle_gamma   90.00
#
_symmetry.space_group_name_H-M   'P 1'
#
loop_
_entity.id
_entity.type
_entity.pdbx_description
1 polymer ?
#
loop_
_entity_poly.entity_id
_entity_poly.type
_entity_poly.pdbx_seq_one_letter_code
_entity_poly.pdbx_strand_id
1 'polypeptide(L)'
;MAGRVSYFQNQMMFLNTIQLIKPHSLEETVQTLWQGIVHAWFPYEQHYKFGFKGATLASRNMPDVTVIKVMALQPNPRSSPDWAERQIMMIECKRPSYDTPNGWNDTIEGQFLDDLQQTLNHSKKLFGAVAIGTKVKFFRFDGKAPVNRMLTPLHRDTLDLKIPSQLIQVENMLDYIKTNGWQWASTP
;
A
#
# COMPACT_ATOMS: atom_id res chain seq x y z
N MET A 1 -29.12 -15.45 -2.12
CA MET A 1 -28.28 -14.38 -2.69
C MET A 1 -26.86 -14.90 -2.79
N ALA A 2 -26.29 -15.03 -3.99
CA ALA A 2 -24.90 -15.45 -4.13
C ALA A 2 -24.00 -14.29 -3.66
N GLY A 3 -23.13 -14.54 -2.68
CA GLY A 3 -22.17 -13.54 -2.21
C GLY A 3 -21.16 -13.20 -3.31
N ARG A 4 -20.70 -11.94 -3.34
CA ARG A 4 -19.60 -11.52 -4.23
C ARG A 4 -18.38 -12.41 -3.94
N VAL A 5 -17.85 -13.06 -4.98
CA VAL A 5 -16.58 -13.79 -4.91
C VAL A 5 -15.46 -12.78 -5.18
N SER A 6 -14.39 -12.83 -4.38
CA SER A 6 -13.24 -11.94 -4.58
C SER A 6 -12.54 -12.25 -5.91
N TYR A 7 -12.08 -11.22 -6.62
CA TYR A 7 -11.24 -11.35 -7.81
C TYR A 7 -10.01 -12.21 -7.50
N PHE A 8 -9.34 -11.92 -6.39
CA PHE A 8 -8.14 -12.62 -5.95
C PHE A 8 -8.35 -14.11 -5.65
N GLN A 9 -9.55 -14.50 -5.22
CA GLN A 9 -9.87 -15.92 -5.02
C GLN A 9 -9.93 -16.72 -6.33
N ASN A 10 -10.15 -16.05 -7.45
CA ASN A 10 -10.18 -16.69 -8.77
C ASN A 10 -8.81 -16.67 -9.47
N GLN A 11 -7.78 -16.09 -8.84
CA GLN A 11 -6.44 -15.99 -9.41
C GLN A 11 -5.50 -17.01 -8.76
N MET A 12 -5.22 -18.11 -9.47
CA MET A 12 -4.32 -19.17 -8.98
C MET A 12 -2.93 -18.65 -8.58
N MET A 13 -2.38 -17.71 -9.35
CA MET A 13 -1.09 -17.08 -9.04
C MET A 13 -1.11 -16.38 -7.68
N PHE A 14 -2.18 -15.64 -7.39
CA PHE A 14 -2.33 -14.93 -6.12
C PHE A 14 -2.45 -15.90 -4.93
N LEU A 15 -3.31 -16.92 -5.06
CA LEU A 15 -3.48 -17.94 -4.02
C LEU A 15 -2.17 -18.69 -3.74
N ASN A 16 -1.40 -19.00 -4.79
CA ASN A 16 -0.09 -19.62 -4.65
C ASN A 16 0.89 -18.70 -3.89
N THR A 17 0.97 -17.42 -4.25
CA THR A 17 1.87 -16.46 -3.58
C THR A 17 1.53 -16.28 -2.10
N ILE A 18 0.25 -16.24 -1.72
CA ILE A 18 -0.17 -16.21 -0.30
C ILE A 18 0.33 -17.45 0.45
N GLN A 19 0.23 -18.63 -0.16
CA GLN A 19 0.65 -19.89 0.48
C GLN A 19 2.17 -19.97 0.67
N LEU A 20 2.94 -19.27 -0.15
CA LEU A 20 4.40 -19.19 -0.04
C LEU A 20 4.88 -18.29 1.10
N ILE A 21 4.03 -17.41 1.65
CA ILE A 21 4.38 -16.61 2.82
C ILE A 21 4.34 -17.48 4.08
N LYS A 22 5.53 -17.83 4.57
CA LYS A 22 5.79 -18.60 5.80
C LYS A 22 6.29 -17.68 6.91
N PRO A 23 6.24 -18.08 8.19
CA PRO A 23 6.68 -17.23 9.31
C PRO A 23 8.11 -16.65 9.19
N HIS A 24 9.01 -17.34 8.48
CA HIS A 24 10.40 -16.94 8.25
C HIS A 24 10.65 -16.32 6.86
N SER A 25 9.60 -16.09 6.06
CA SER A 25 9.73 -15.41 4.77
C SER A 25 10.29 -14.00 4.96
N LEU A 26 11.08 -13.54 4.00
CA LEU A 26 11.62 -12.19 3.97
C LEU A 26 10.57 -11.18 3.50
N GLU A 27 10.82 -9.90 3.76
CA GLU A 27 10.00 -8.78 3.28
C GLU A 27 9.84 -8.76 1.75
N GLU A 28 10.84 -9.23 1.00
CA GLU A 28 10.76 -9.36 -0.47
C GLU A 28 9.63 -10.31 -0.91
N THR A 29 9.37 -11.40 -0.17
CA THR A 29 8.25 -12.30 -0.48
C THR A 29 6.90 -11.59 -0.31
N VAL A 30 6.80 -10.72 0.70
CA VAL A 30 5.61 -9.89 0.93
C VAL A 30 5.51 -8.82 -0.16
N GLN A 31 6.62 -8.23 -0.58
CA GLN A 31 6.67 -7.29 -1.69
C GLN A 31 6.19 -7.92 -2.99
N THR A 32 6.61 -9.15 -3.32
CA THR A 32 6.17 -9.87 -4.52
C THR A 32 4.65 -10.06 -4.54
N LEU A 33 4.05 -10.42 -3.39
CA LEU A 33 2.59 -10.51 -3.27
C LEU A 33 1.93 -9.16 -3.58
N TRP A 34 2.40 -8.09 -2.94
CA TRP A 34 1.83 -6.76 -3.11
C TRP A 34 2.08 -6.16 -4.48
N GLN A 35 3.19 -6.50 -5.15
CA GLN A 35 3.45 -6.18 -6.55
C GLN A 35 2.38 -6.79 -7.45
N GLY A 36 2.06 -8.08 -7.26
CA GLY A 36 0.98 -8.74 -7.98
C GLY A 36 -0.38 -8.07 -7.77
N ILE A 37 -0.69 -7.70 -6.52
CA ILE A 37 -1.92 -6.98 -6.17
C ILE A 37 -2.00 -5.63 -6.89
N VAL A 38 -0.95 -4.80 -6.79
CA VAL A 38 -1.01 -3.45 -7.37
C VAL A 38 -0.98 -3.48 -8.90
N HIS A 39 -0.27 -4.43 -9.52
CA HIS A 39 -0.32 -4.60 -10.98
C HIS A 39 -1.71 -4.99 -11.46
N ALA A 40 -2.42 -5.85 -10.72
CA ALA A 40 -3.79 -6.22 -11.07
C ALA A 40 -4.78 -5.05 -10.88
N TRP A 41 -4.61 -4.24 -9.83
CA TRP A 41 -5.58 -3.20 -9.48
C TRP A 41 -5.31 -1.83 -10.13
N PHE A 42 -4.05 -1.50 -10.41
CA PHE A 42 -3.59 -0.22 -10.97
C PHE A 42 -2.84 -0.44 -12.30
N PRO A 43 -3.49 -0.98 -13.34
CA PRO A 43 -2.80 -1.38 -14.55
C PRO A 43 -2.20 -0.19 -15.33
N TYR A 44 -1.09 -0.41 -16.04
CA TYR A 44 -0.39 0.63 -16.82
C TYR A 44 -1.29 1.24 -17.90
N GLU A 45 -2.17 0.43 -18.49
CA GLU A 45 -3.17 0.82 -19.50
C GLU A 45 -4.19 1.83 -18.97
N GLN A 46 -4.30 1.95 -17.64
CA GLN A 46 -5.12 2.95 -16.96
C GLN A 46 -4.31 4.12 -16.39
N HIS A 47 -3.09 4.32 -16.93
CA HIS A 47 -2.21 5.45 -16.61
C HIS A 47 -1.67 5.43 -15.16
N TYR A 48 -1.29 4.25 -14.68
CA TYR A 48 -0.57 4.09 -13.42
C TYR A 48 0.89 3.69 -13.65
N LYS A 49 1.78 4.06 -12.73
CA LYS A 49 3.18 3.65 -12.69
C LYS A 49 3.58 3.23 -11.29
N PHE A 50 4.64 2.46 -11.18
CA PHE A 50 5.12 1.96 -9.90
C PHE A 50 6.57 2.33 -9.64
N GLY A 51 6.86 2.70 -8.40
CA GLY A 51 8.22 2.82 -7.88
C GLY A 51 8.47 1.75 -6.82
N PHE A 52 9.61 1.06 -6.92
CA PHE A 52 9.99 0.03 -5.95
C PHE A 52 11.28 0.47 -5.24
N LYS A 53 11.19 0.71 -3.94
CA LYS A 53 12.37 0.92 -3.10
C LYS A 53 12.77 -0.46 -2.59
N GLY A 54 13.89 -0.95 -3.10
CA GLY A 54 14.54 -2.14 -2.60
C GLY A 54 14.92 -1.96 -1.14
N ALA A 55 15.16 -3.08 -0.49
CA ALA A 55 15.35 -3.15 0.92
C ALA A 55 16.59 -2.30 1.33
N THR A 56 16.39 -1.23 2.12
CA THR A 56 17.45 -0.25 2.43
C THR A 56 18.10 -0.58 3.78
N LEU A 57 19.44 -0.68 3.80
CA LEU A 57 20.23 -1.08 4.96
C LEU A 57 20.25 0.02 6.03
N ALA A 58 19.46 -0.11 7.09
CA ALA A 58 19.70 0.62 8.33
C ALA A 58 20.69 -0.19 9.19
N SER A 59 22.00 0.04 8.99
CA SER A 59 23.09 -0.49 9.81
C SER A 59 23.23 -2.03 9.94
N ARG A 60 24.20 -2.60 9.22
CA ARG A 60 24.87 -3.90 9.48
C ARG A 60 24.05 -5.19 9.71
N ASN A 61 22.73 -5.24 9.52
CA ASN A 61 21.99 -6.49 9.30
C ASN A 61 20.82 -6.21 8.35
N MET A 62 20.28 -7.29 7.74
CA MET A 62 19.37 -7.29 6.58
C MET A 62 18.38 -6.12 6.53
N PRO A 63 18.11 -5.57 5.34
CA PRO A 63 17.17 -4.47 5.23
C PRO A 63 15.76 -4.87 5.73
N ASP A 64 15.19 -4.06 6.61
CA ASP A 64 13.99 -4.47 7.37
C ASP A 64 12.67 -4.13 6.69
N VAL A 65 12.70 -3.57 5.47
CA VAL A 65 11.51 -3.02 4.81
C VAL A 65 11.69 -2.90 3.31
N THR A 66 10.61 -3.11 2.56
CA THR A 66 10.52 -2.71 1.15
C THR A 66 9.32 -1.82 0.93
N VAL A 67 9.40 -0.90 -0.05
CA VAL A 67 8.32 0.05 -0.31
C VAL A 67 7.88 -0.01 -1.76
N ILE A 68 6.57 -0.01 -1.97
CA ILE A 68 5.91 0.13 -3.26
C ILE A 68 5.22 1.48 -3.31
N LYS A 69 5.47 2.26 -4.35
CA LYS A 69 4.79 3.54 -4.61
C LYS A 69 3.90 3.36 -5.84
N VAL A 70 2.65 3.76 -5.74
CA VAL A 70 1.71 3.80 -6.87
C VAL A 70 1.52 5.25 -7.28
N MET A 71 1.87 5.55 -8.53
CA MET A 71 1.73 6.85 -9.15
C MET A 71 0.56 6.82 -10.12
N ALA A 72 -0.30 7.83 -10.07
CA ALA A 72 -1.33 8.07 -11.07
C ALA A 72 -0.87 9.18 -12.01
N LEU A 73 -1.20 9.05 -13.30
CA LEU A 73 -0.96 10.07 -14.31
C LEU A 73 -2.28 10.56 -14.87
N GLN A 74 -2.44 11.88 -14.94
CA GLN A 74 -3.55 12.51 -15.65
C GLN A 74 -3.07 13.69 -16.50
N PRO A 75 -3.79 14.04 -17.57
CA PRO A 75 -3.54 15.27 -18.33
C PRO A 75 -3.55 16.48 -17.39
N ASN A 76 -2.57 17.38 -17.52
CA ASN A 76 -2.52 18.57 -16.69
C ASN A 76 -3.66 19.54 -17.07
N PRO A 77 -4.61 19.85 -16.16
CA PRO A 77 -5.73 20.74 -16.49
C PRO A 77 -5.31 22.21 -16.68
N ARG A 78 -4.05 22.57 -16.36
CA ARG A 78 -3.53 23.95 -16.46
C ARG A 78 -2.91 24.29 -17.82
N SER A 79 -3.44 23.74 -18.91
CA SER A 79 -3.18 24.15 -20.30
C SER A 79 -1.75 23.97 -20.87
N SER A 80 -0.91 23.12 -20.28
CA SER A 80 0.29 22.60 -20.97
C SER A 80 0.01 21.19 -21.51
N PRO A 81 0.69 20.73 -22.58
CA PRO A 81 0.60 19.35 -23.04
C PRO A 81 1.21 18.33 -22.05
N ASP A 82 1.59 18.77 -20.85
CA ASP A 82 2.30 17.94 -19.88
C ASP A 82 1.34 17.05 -19.10
N TRP A 83 1.90 15.95 -18.62
CA TRP A 83 1.22 15.03 -17.70
C TRP A 83 1.51 15.45 -16.26
N ALA A 84 0.47 15.49 -15.43
CA ALA A 84 0.64 15.59 -13.99
C ALA A 84 0.79 14.18 -13.40
N GLU A 85 1.82 14.00 -12.59
CA GLU A 85 2.08 12.75 -11.87
C GLU A 85 1.88 12.97 -10.37
N ARG A 86 1.19 12.04 -9.70
CA ARG A 86 0.93 12.09 -8.26
C ARG A 86 1.07 10.73 -7.62
N GLN A 87 1.74 10.66 -6.48
CA GLN A 87 1.80 9.44 -5.68
C GLN A 87 0.47 9.27 -4.95
N ILE A 88 -0.35 8.31 -5.36
CA ILE A 88 -1.67 8.11 -4.75
C ILE A 88 -1.63 7.12 -3.59
N MET A 89 -0.68 6.19 -3.61
CA MET A 89 -0.55 5.15 -2.59
C MET A 89 0.92 4.82 -2.32
N MET A 90 1.22 4.48 -1.07
CA MET A 90 2.47 3.84 -0.66
C MET A 90 2.17 2.57 0.13
N ILE A 91 2.89 1.49 -0.12
CA ILE A 91 2.77 0.23 0.63
C ILE A 91 4.13 -0.09 1.21
N GLU A 92 4.18 -0.20 2.53
CA GLU A 92 5.34 -0.69 3.26
C GLU A 92 5.18 -2.19 3.53
N CYS A 93 6.11 -3.00 3.05
CA CYS A 93 6.08 -4.45 3.23
C CYS A 93 7.14 -4.88 4.26
N LYS A 94 6.69 -5.62 5.27
CA LYS A 94 7.48 -6.22 6.35
C LYS A 94 7.33 -7.74 6.35
N ARG A 95 8.38 -8.41 6.81
CA ARG A 95 8.37 -9.86 7.01
C ARG A 95 7.33 -10.30 8.06
N PRO A 96 6.80 -11.54 7.97
CA PRO A 96 5.78 -12.04 8.90
C PRO A 96 6.17 -12.04 10.37
N SER A 97 7.46 -12.11 10.71
CA SER A 97 7.92 -12.09 12.11
C SER A 97 7.63 -10.77 12.83
N TYR A 98 7.31 -9.69 12.10
CA TYR A 98 6.86 -8.42 12.67
C TYR A 98 5.37 -8.39 13.00
N ASP A 99 4.61 -9.47 12.73
CA ASP A 99 3.18 -9.57 13.05
C ASP A 99 2.96 -9.77 14.56
N THR A 100 3.33 -8.76 15.32
CA THR A 100 3.22 -8.64 16.77
C THR A 100 2.70 -7.24 17.10
N PRO A 101 2.05 -7.01 18.26
CA PRO A 101 1.56 -5.69 18.62
C PRO A 101 2.62 -4.58 18.52
N ASN A 102 3.83 -4.84 19.04
CA ASN A 102 4.94 -3.89 18.97
C ASN A 102 5.44 -3.72 17.54
N GLY A 103 5.63 -4.81 16.79
CA GLY A 103 6.08 -4.74 15.39
C GLY A 103 5.15 -3.93 14.50
N TRP A 104 3.82 -4.00 14.72
CA TRP A 104 2.86 -3.14 14.04
C TRP A 104 3.02 -1.66 14.45
N ASN A 105 3.09 -1.36 15.74
CA ASN A 105 3.21 0.01 16.23
C ASN A 105 4.52 0.66 15.76
N ASP A 106 5.65 -0.04 15.94
CA ASP A 106 6.98 0.43 15.54
C ASP A 106 7.06 0.68 14.02
N THR A 107 6.42 -0.18 13.22
CA THR A 107 6.35 0.02 11.77
C THR A 107 5.53 1.25 11.41
N ILE A 108 4.33 1.40 11.98
CA ILE A 108 3.39 2.47 11.63
C ILE A 108 3.89 3.85 12.10
N GLU A 109 4.35 3.93 13.36
CA GLU A 109 4.77 5.20 13.99
C GLU A 109 6.21 5.59 13.65
N GLY A 110 7.04 4.62 13.22
CA GLY A 110 8.41 4.86 12.79
C GLY A 110 8.52 5.00 11.27
N GLN A 111 9.17 4.01 10.64
CA GLN A 111 9.64 4.06 9.26
C GLN A 111 8.53 4.42 8.24
N PHE A 112 7.32 3.92 8.46
CA PHE A 112 6.20 4.17 7.54
C PHE A 112 5.79 5.64 7.51
N LEU A 113 5.67 6.27 8.68
CA LEU A 113 5.33 7.69 8.77
C LEU A 113 6.46 8.55 8.18
N ASP A 114 7.71 8.22 8.46
CA ASP A 114 8.89 8.90 7.91
C ASP A 114 8.91 8.83 6.37
N ASP A 115 8.67 7.63 5.80
CA ASP A 115 8.64 7.43 4.35
C ASP A 115 7.43 8.16 3.70
N LEU A 116 6.28 8.27 4.38
CA LEU A 116 5.13 9.04 3.91
C LEU A 116 5.40 10.54 3.90
N GLN A 117 6.09 11.08 4.92
CA GLN A 117 6.44 12.49 5.01
C GLN A 117 7.38 12.94 3.88
N GLN A 118 8.17 12.01 3.33
CA GLN A 118 9.03 12.23 2.17
C GLN A 118 8.25 12.32 0.84
N THR A 119 6.92 12.27 0.85
CA THR A 119 6.12 12.40 -0.36
C THR A 119 6.42 13.70 -1.13
N LEU A 120 6.52 13.55 -2.46
CA LEU A 120 6.72 14.65 -3.40
C LEU A 120 5.42 15.35 -3.78
N ASN A 121 4.27 14.84 -3.34
CA ASN A 121 3.00 15.52 -3.56
C ASN A 121 3.02 16.89 -2.87
N HIS A 122 2.71 17.95 -3.61
CA HIS A 122 2.59 19.30 -3.05
C HIS A 122 1.53 19.40 -1.94
N SER A 123 0.48 18.57 -2.02
CA SER A 123 -0.55 18.46 -0.98
C SER A 123 -0.04 17.85 0.33
N LYS A 124 1.08 17.11 0.29
CA LYS A 124 1.55 16.24 1.38
C LYS A 124 0.52 15.19 1.79
N LYS A 125 -0.37 14.81 0.88
CA LYS A 125 -1.45 13.84 1.09
C LYS A 125 -1.30 12.66 0.14
N LEU A 126 -1.51 11.45 0.66
CA LEU A 126 -1.65 10.22 -0.12
C LEU A 126 -2.33 9.14 0.74
N PHE A 127 -2.57 7.98 0.15
CA PHE A 127 -2.94 6.78 0.89
C PHE A 127 -1.70 5.95 1.24
N GLY A 128 -1.79 5.21 2.32
CA GLY A 128 -0.73 4.35 2.80
C GLY A 128 -1.27 2.97 3.17
N ALA A 129 -0.44 1.95 3.07
CA ALA A 129 -0.71 0.63 3.61
C ALA A 129 0.54 0.05 4.27
N VAL A 130 0.35 -0.60 5.41
CA VAL A 130 1.38 -1.41 6.07
C VAL A 130 1.00 -2.86 5.92
N ALA A 131 1.83 -3.62 5.21
CA ALA A 131 1.67 -5.03 4.93
C ALA A 131 2.70 -5.84 5.71
N ILE A 132 2.24 -6.69 6.62
CA ILE A 132 3.08 -7.59 7.41
C ILE A 132 2.67 -9.04 7.11
N GLY A 133 3.51 -9.77 6.38
CA GLY A 133 3.15 -11.09 5.88
C GLY A 133 1.91 -11.06 4.99
N THR A 134 0.86 -11.77 5.39
CA THR A 134 -0.43 -11.77 4.66
C THR A 134 -1.43 -10.75 5.19
N LYS A 135 -1.04 -9.94 6.17
CA LYS A 135 -1.93 -8.99 6.83
C LYS A 135 -1.64 -7.57 6.40
N VAL A 136 -2.67 -6.72 6.38
CA VAL A 136 -2.55 -5.32 5.97
C VAL A 136 -3.45 -4.39 6.76
N LYS A 137 -2.95 -3.18 7.01
CA LYS A 137 -3.73 -2.02 7.45
C LYS A 137 -3.61 -0.91 6.42
N PHE A 138 -4.72 -0.20 6.18
CA PHE A 138 -4.79 0.93 5.25
C PHE A 138 -4.99 2.24 5.99
N PHE A 139 -4.37 3.30 5.50
CA PHE A 139 -4.37 4.62 6.11
C PHE A 139 -4.57 5.71 5.07
N ARG A 140 -5.24 6.77 5.49
CA ARG A 140 -5.18 8.08 4.85
C ARG A 140 -4.10 8.89 5.53
N PHE A 141 -3.18 9.42 4.75
CA PHE A 141 -2.11 10.30 5.24
C PHE A 141 -2.38 11.76 4.88
N ASP A 142 -2.25 12.65 5.87
CA ASP A 142 -2.26 14.11 5.74
C ASP A 142 -1.04 14.70 6.46
N GLY A 143 0.02 14.98 5.71
CA GLY A 143 1.26 15.53 6.25
C GLY A 143 1.16 16.97 6.75
N LYS A 144 0.01 17.64 6.60
CA LYS A 144 -0.25 18.97 7.18
C LYS A 144 -1.11 18.92 8.45
N ALA A 145 -1.68 17.75 8.76
CA ALA A 145 -2.44 17.58 9.99
C ALA A 145 -1.51 17.54 11.23
N PRO A 146 -2.04 17.82 12.44
CA PRO A 146 -1.30 17.56 13.68
C PRO A 146 -0.82 16.10 13.74
N VAL A 147 0.32 15.85 14.40
CA VAL A 147 1.01 14.54 14.44
C VAL A 147 0.04 13.38 14.75
N ASN A 148 -0.82 13.53 15.74
CA ASN A 148 -1.80 12.51 16.14
C ASN A 148 -2.98 12.29 15.16
N ARG A 149 -3.03 13.05 14.07
CA ARG A 149 -4.04 12.98 13.00
C ARG A 149 -3.43 12.82 11.62
N MET A 150 -2.10 12.76 11.51
CA MET A 150 -1.42 12.57 10.22
C MET A 150 -1.80 11.24 9.57
N LEU A 151 -2.01 10.19 10.36
CA LEU A 151 -2.48 8.89 9.90
C LEU A 151 -3.87 8.60 10.44
N THR A 152 -4.83 8.45 9.53
CA THR A 152 -6.19 8.00 9.86
C THR A 152 -6.43 6.62 9.25
N PRO A 153 -6.71 5.58 10.05
CA PRO A 153 -7.06 4.26 9.52
C PRO A 153 -8.27 4.32 8.59
N LEU A 154 -8.20 3.66 7.44
CA LEU A 154 -9.34 3.49 6.53
C LEU A 154 -10.25 2.33 6.91
N HIS A 155 -9.71 1.39 7.70
CA HIS A 155 -10.42 0.22 8.20
C HIS A 155 -10.09 0.02 9.67
N ARG A 156 -11.07 -0.44 10.47
CA ARG A 156 -10.89 -0.65 11.91
C ARG A 156 -9.93 -1.79 12.21
N ASP A 157 -10.07 -2.88 11.47
CA ASP A 157 -9.35 -4.13 11.70
C ASP A 157 -8.16 -4.28 10.76
N THR A 158 -7.18 -5.07 11.20
CA THR A 158 -6.16 -5.64 10.32
C THR A 158 -6.80 -6.69 9.41
N LEU A 159 -6.62 -6.54 8.10
CA LEU A 159 -7.17 -7.46 7.11
C LEU A 159 -6.14 -8.55 6.77
N ASP A 160 -6.54 -9.82 6.82
CA ASP A 160 -5.73 -10.97 6.42
C ASP A 160 -6.16 -11.49 5.06
N LEU A 161 -5.24 -11.47 4.11
CA LEU A 161 -5.43 -11.95 2.75
C LEU A 161 -5.70 -13.47 2.70
N LYS A 162 -5.43 -14.22 3.77
CA LYS A 162 -5.82 -15.64 3.87
C LYS A 162 -7.31 -15.85 4.12
N ILE A 163 -8.03 -14.82 4.56
CA ILE A 163 -9.45 -14.91 4.91
C ILE A 163 -10.28 -14.40 3.72
N PRO A 164 -11.07 -15.27 3.06
CA PRO A 164 -11.94 -14.92 1.93
C PRO A 164 -12.75 -13.64 2.07
N SER A 165 -13.44 -13.47 3.21
CA SER A 165 -14.29 -12.30 3.45
C SER A 165 -13.49 -11.01 3.61
N GLN A 166 -12.25 -11.10 4.11
CA GLN A 166 -11.36 -9.95 4.29
C GLN A 166 -10.63 -9.60 2.98
N LEU A 167 -10.42 -10.56 2.07
CA LEU A 167 -9.96 -10.26 0.70
C LEU A 167 -10.92 -9.31 -0.03
N ILE A 168 -12.23 -9.52 0.10
CA ILE A 168 -13.23 -8.61 -0.47
C ILE A 168 -13.10 -7.21 0.14
N GLN A 169 -12.80 -7.11 1.44
CA GLN A 169 -12.57 -5.83 2.10
C GLN A 169 -11.30 -5.15 1.58
N VAL A 170 -10.23 -5.91 1.32
CA VAL A 170 -9.01 -5.39 0.69
C VAL A 170 -9.31 -4.86 -0.71
N GLU A 171 -10.05 -5.59 -1.54
CA GLU A 171 -10.47 -5.13 -2.86
C GLU A 171 -11.26 -3.81 -2.77
N ASN A 172 -12.21 -3.72 -1.82
CA ASN A 172 -12.97 -2.49 -1.60
C ASN A 172 -12.08 -1.31 -1.18
N MET A 173 -11.03 -1.55 -0.38
CA MET A 173 -10.05 -0.51 -0.03
C MET A 173 -9.23 -0.08 -1.24
N LEU A 174 -8.81 -1.00 -2.09
CA LEU A 174 -8.08 -0.69 -3.32
C LEU A 174 -8.98 0.08 -4.31
N ASP A 175 -10.25 -0.30 -4.45
CA ASP A 175 -11.25 0.45 -5.24
C ASP A 175 -11.42 1.87 -4.71
N TYR A 176 -11.58 2.01 -3.39
CA TYR A 176 -11.69 3.33 -2.77
C TYR A 176 -10.45 4.19 -3.05
N ILE A 177 -9.25 3.64 -2.90
CA ILE A 177 -7.99 4.35 -3.18
C ILE A 177 -7.89 4.70 -4.67
N LYS A 178 -8.28 3.79 -5.56
CA LYS A 178 -8.26 4.02 -7.01
C LYS A 178 -9.18 5.16 -7.42
N THR A 179 -10.40 5.21 -6.86
CA THR A 179 -11.38 6.27 -7.13
C THR A 179 -10.96 7.62 -6.53
N ASN A 180 -10.40 7.63 -5.32
CA ASN A 180 -10.20 8.87 -4.54
C ASN A 180 -8.74 9.34 -4.50
N GLY A 181 -7.78 8.50 -4.89
CA GLY A 181 -6.34 8.70 -4.79
C GLY A 181 -5.87 10.00 -5.40
N TRP A 182 -6.30 10.25 -6.63
CA TRP A 182 -5.93 11.47 -7.35
C TRP A 182 -6.44 12.73 -6.65
N GLN A 183 -7.73 12.77 -6.29
CA GLN A 183 -8.34 13.93 -5.66
C GLN A 183 -7.72 14.21 -4.28
N TRP A 184 -7.51 13.16 -3.48
CA TRP A 184 -6.86 13.28 -2.18
C TRP A 184 -5.44 13.83 -2.31
N ALA A 185 -4.65 13.29 -3.23
CA ALA A 185 -3.29 13.75 -3.52
C ALA A 185 -3.23 15.14 -4.19
N SER A 186 -4.35 15.67 -4.67
CA SER A 186 -4.44 16.99 -5.33
C SER A 186 -4.92 18.11 -4.40
N THR A 187 -5.63 17.77 -3.34
CA THR A 187 -6.28 18.76 -2.47
C THR A 187 -5.24 19.45 -1.57
N PRO A 188 -5.19 20.79 -1.52
CA PRO A 188 -4.25 21.53 -0.67
C PRO A 188 -4.34 21.18 0.81
#